data_AF-A0A7T5UK18-F1
#
_entry.id   AF-A0A7T5UK18-F1
#
_cell.length_a   1.000
_cell.length_b   1.000
_cell.length_c   1.000
_cell.angle_alpha   90.00
_cell.angle_beta   90.00
_cell.angle_gamma   90.00
#
_symmetry.space_group_name_H-M   'P 1'
#
loop_
_entity.id
_entity.type
_entity.pdbx_description
1 polymer ?
#
loop_
_entity_poly.entity_id
_entity_poly.type
_entity_poly.pdbx_seq_one_letter_code
_entity_poly.pdbx_strand_id
1 'polypeptide(L)'
;MTWNSIIEATVSGVAAALISAIIIFVAKATLGRKLKERSIKTEVPDVSGSVLNNPFLISLSLTSFAVVLTFFSMVYSWQTFSYIYLTVADFVLGIVTYWIYNNQCPNCNRIFTKRLLNKEILKEERRPYTYRDYTIYLYADGSEKDRKYHGAEKTKMETWRTEREFYECYGCTHEWERLFERNLDLSNRPRPNLIRTKYNQPTIFDNY
;
A
#
# COMPACT_ATOMS: atom_id res chain seq x y z
N MET A 1 -19.68 32.58 -11.06
CA MET A 1 -19.27 31.41 -10.27
C MET A 1 -17.86 31.66 -9.78
N THR A 2 -17.65 31.73 -8.46
CA THR A 2 -16.31 31.93 -7.89
C THR A 2 -15.57 30.59 -7.88
N TRP A 3 -14.25 30.60 -8.02
CA TRP A 3 -13.43 29.37 -7.96
C TRP A 3 -13.74 28.53 -6.71
N ASN A 4 -13.97 29.18 -5.57
CA ASN A 4 -14.36 28.53 -4.31
C ASN A 4 -15.64 27.69 -4.44
N SER A 5 -16.65 28.17 -5.18
CA SER A 5 -17.90 27.41 -5.37
C SER A 5 -17.73 26.15 -6.22
N ILE A 6 -16.78 26.14 -7.16
CA ILE A 6 -16.46 24.97 -7.99
C ILE A 6 -15.72 23.94 -7.14
N ILE A 7 -14.81 24.38 -6.28
CA ILE A 7 -14.00 23.52 -5.41
C ILE A 7 -14.87 22.91 -4.31
N GLU A 8 -15.73 23.68 -3.65
CA GLU A 8 -16.68 23.16 -2.66
C GLU A 8 -17.61 22.10 -3.27
N ALA A 9 -18.10 22.33 -4.50
CA ALA A 9 -18.89 21.35 -5.24
C ALA A 9 -18.07 20.08 -5.57
N THR A 10 -16.79 20.23 -5.91
CA THR A 10 -15.90 19.10 -6.23
C THR A 10 -15.56 18.28 -4.98
N VAL A 11 -15.21 18.95 -3.87
CA VAL A 11 -14.88 18.31 -2.59
C VAL A 11 -16.11 17.62 -2.00
N SER A 12 -17.28 18.27 -2.04
CA SER A 12 -18.54 17.64 -1.57
C SER A 12 -18.96 16.45 -2.46
N GLY A 13 -18.76 16.55 -3.78
CA GLY A 13 -18.99 15.43 -4.70
C GLY A 13 -18.07 14.24 -4.42
N VAL A 14 -16.78 14.49 -4.19
CA VAL A 14 -15.79 13.45 -3.86
C VAL A 14 -16.06 12.86 -2.46
N ALA A 15 -16.41 13.68 -1.48
CA ALA A 15 -16.78 13.22 -0.14
C ALA A 15 -18.06 12.35 -0.17
N ALA A 16 -19.06 12.71 -0.98
CA ALA A 16 -20.27 11.90 -1.16
C ALA A 16 -19.97 10.57 -1.87
N ALA A 17 -19.09 10.58 -2.88
CA ALA A 17 -18.59 9.37 -3.53
C ALA A 17 -17.82 8.47 -2.54
N LEU A 18 -17.05 9.07 -1.62
CA LEU A 18 -16.32 8.36 -0.57
C LEU A 18 -17.24 7.70 0.45
N ILE A 19 -18.18 8.46 0.98
CA ILE A 19 -19.16 7.94 1.95
C ILE A 19 -19.98 6.82 1.31
N SER A 20 -20.42 6.98 0.06
CA SER A 20 -21.14 5.91 -0.64
C SER A 20 -20.27 4.69 -0.92
N ALA A 21 -19.01 4.84 -1.31
CA ALA A 21 -18.09 3.71 -1.49
C ALA A 21 -17.79 2.97 -0.19
N ILE A 22 -17.60 3.68 0.92
CA ILE A 22 -17.41 3.10 2.25
C ILE A 22 -18.68 2.38 2.71
N ILE A 23 -19.86 2.98 2.53
CA ILE A 23 -21.15 2.33 2.85
C ILE A 23 -21.34 1.06 2.01
N ILE A 24 -21.04 1.10 0.71
CA ILE A 24 -21.13 -0.08 -0.18
C ILE A 24 -20.12 -1.15 0.25
N PHE A 25 -18.90 -0.77 0.63
CA PHE A 25 -17.88 -1.70 1.10
C PHE A 25 -18.28 -2.34 2.44
N VAL A 26 -18.74 -1.55 3.42
CA VAL A 26 -19.24 -2.03 4.72
C VAL A 26 -20.48 -2.89 4.52
N ALA A 27 -21.40 -2.51 3.62
CA ALA A 27 -22.57 -3.31 3.27
C ALA A 27 -22.16 -4.63 2.61
N LYS A 28 -21.21 -4.65 1.66
CA LYS A 28 -20.69 -5.90 1.07
C LYS A 28 -19.99 -6.77 2.12
N ALA A 29 -19.22 -6.18 3.03
CA ALA A 29 -18.53 -6.89 4.11
C ALA A 29 -19.50 -7.47 5.17
N THR A 30 -20.60 -6.78 5.47
CA THR A 30 -21.58 -7.19 6.49
C THR A 30 -22.72 -8.05 5.94
N LEU A 31 -23.26 -7.73 4.76
CA LEU A 31 -24.37 -8.42 4.09
C LEU A 31 -23.93 -9.56 3.15
N GLY A 32 -22.64 -9.79 2.95
CA GLY A 32 -22.13 -10.97 2.23
C GLY A 32 -22.66 -12.31 2.79
N ARG A 33 -23.17 -12.33 4.04
CA ARG A 33 -23.90 -13.47 4.62
C ARG A 33 -25.32 -13.66 4.09
N LYS A 34 -26.05 -12.61 3.68
CA LYS A 34 -27.47 -12.69 3.30
C LYS A 34 -27.73 -12.74 1.79
N LEU A 35 -26.79 -12.30 0.96
CA LEU A 35 -26.96 -12.34 -0.51
C LEU A 35 -26.60 -13.71 -1.12
N LYS A 36 -25.67 -14.47 -0.51
CA LYS A 36 -25.32 -15.83 -0.98
C LYS A 36 -26.47 -16.84 -0.84
N GLU A 37 -27.46 -16.54 0.01
CA GLU A 37 -28.63 -17.38 0.22
C GLU A 37 -29.78 -17.07 -0.76
N ARG A 38 -29.75 -15.91 -1.45
CA ARG A 38 -30.76 -15.53 -2.47
C ARG A 38 -30.29 -15.66 -3.92
N SER A 39 -28.98 -15.77 -4.19
CA SER A 39 -28.46 -15.78 -5.57
C SER A 39 -28.55 -17.11 -6.31
N ILE A 40 -29.21 -18.14 -5.77
CA ILE A 40 -29.45 -19.40 -6.49
C ILE A 40 -30.47 -19.23 -7.65
N LYS A 41 -31.11 -18.05 -7.83
CA LYS A 41 -32.20 -17.94 -8.81
C LYS A 41 -32.27 -16.71 -9.70
N THR A 42 -31.22 -15.92 -9.88
CA THR A 42 -31.29 -14.84 -10.88
C THR A 42 -29.92 -14.55 -11.48
N GLU A 43 -29.67 -15.11 -12.66
CA GLU A 43 -28.69 -14.57 -13.61
C GLU A 43 -29.15 -13.16 -13.98
N VAL A 44 -28.45 -12.15 -13.50
CA VAL A 44 -28.51 -10.79 -14.03
C VAL A 44 -27.26 -10.61 -14.89
N PRO A 45 -27.39 -10.15 -16.15
CA PRO A 45 -26.26 -10.00 -17.04
C PRO A 45 -25.24 -9.00 -16.48
N ASP A 46 -23.99 -9.41 -16.56
CA ASP A 46 -22.80 -8.70 -16.11
C ASP A 46 -22.56 -7.47 -17.00
N VAL A 47 -23.10 -6.32 -16.59
CA VAL A 47 -22.88 -5.03 -17.25
C VAL A 47 -22.27 -4.06 -16.24
N SER A 48 -20.97 -4.20 -15.96
CA SER A 48 -20.07 -3.07 -15.67
C SER A 48 -18.63 -3.57 -15.56
N GLY A 49 -17.84 -3.32 -16.61
CA GLY A 49 -16.48 -3.80 -16.76
C GLY A 49 -15.51 -3.33 -15.67
N SER A 50 -14.89 -4.33 -15.05
CA SER A 50 -13.48 -4.46 -14.61
C SER A 50 -12.84 -3.45 -13.65
N VAL A 51 -13.25 -2.18 -13.58
CA VAL A 51 -12.53 -1.17 -12.76
C VAL A 51 -13.15 -1.02 -11.36
N LEU A 52 -14.47 -1.14 -11.23
CA LEU A 52 -15.18 -0.90 -9.95
C LEU A 52 -15.21 -2.10 -8.98
N ASN A 53 -14.81 -3.29 -9.44
CA ASN A 53 -14.83 -4.49 -8.61
C ASN A 53 -13.53 -4.72 -7.82
N ASN A 54 -12.49 -3.94 -8.13
CA ASN A 54 -11.22 -4.02 -7.41
C ASN A 54 -11.10 -2.87 -6.41
N PRO A 55 -11.35 -3.08 -5.10
CA PRO A 55 -11.27 -2.03 -4.09
C PRO A 55 -9.86 -1.41 -4.02
N PHE A 56 -8.83 -2.13 -4.45
CA PHE A 56 -7.47 -1.60 -4.56
C PHE A 56 -7.36 -0.53 -5.65
N LEU A 57 -7.92 -0.75 -6.85
CA LEU A 57 -7.90 0.25 -7.93
C LEU A 57 -8.67 1.51 -7.56
N ILE A 58 -9.78 1.37 -6.83
CA ILE A 58 -10.53 2.50 -6.30
C ILE A 58 -9.65 3.29 -5.31
N SER A 59 -9.00 2.61 -4.36
CA SER A 59 -8.09 3.28 -3.40
C SER A 59 -6.90 3.96 -4.07
N LEU A 60 -6.33 3.36 -5.12
CA LEU A 60 -5.21 3.90 -5.88
C LEU A 60 -5.62 5.16 -6.66
N SER A 61 -6.78 5.11 -7.33
CA SER A 61 -7.31 6.27 -8.06
C SER A 61 -7.59 7.44 -7.10
N LEU A 62 -8.16 7.16 -5.94
CA LEU A 62 -8.48 8.16 -4.93
C LEU A 62 -7.23 8.80 -4.32
N THR A 63 -6.25 7.97 -3.92
CA THR A 63 -4.97 8.47 -3.38
C THR A 63 -4.21 9.31 -4.39
N SER A 64 -4.23 8.93 -5.67
CA SER A 64 -3.62 9.75 -6.73
C SER A 64 -4.31 11.12 -6.88
N PHE A 65 -5.64 11.17 -6.78
CA PHE A 65 -6.40 12.41 -6.86
C PHE A 65 -6.14 13.33 -5.65
N ALA A 66 -6.08 12.75 -4.45
CA ALA A 66 -5.77 13.48 -3.23
C ALA A 66 -4.36 14.08 -3.26
N VAL A 67 -3.35 13.34 -3.76
CA VAL A 67 -1.98 13.83 -3.93
C VAL A 67 -1.92 15.04 -4.88
N VAL A 68 -2.62 14.97 -6.02
CA VAL A 68 -2.70 16.09 -6.98
C VAL A 68 -3.34 17.31 -6.34
N LEU A 69 -4.42 17.14 -5.56
CA LEU A 69 -5.07 18.24 -4.84
C LEU A 69 -4.15 18.87 -3.78
N THR A 70 -3.39 18.07 -3.03
CA THR A 70 -2.40 18.62 -2.09
C THR A 70 -1.32 19.43 -2.80
N PHE A 71 -0.81 18.95 -3.93
CA PHE A 71 0.20 19.66 -4.71
C PHE A 71 -0.35 20.99 -5.24
N PHE A 72 -1.57 20.98 -5.79
CA PHE A 72 -2.26 22.21 -6.20
C PHE A 72 -2.46 23.16 -5.01
N SER A 73 -2.89 22.67 -3.85
CA SER A 73 -3.08 23.51 -2.66
C SER A 73 -1.79 24.20 -2.18
N MET A 74 -0.64 23.52 -2.32
CA MET A 74 0.67 24.07 -1.99
C MET A 74 1.11 25.15 -2.99
N VAL A 75 0.87 24.94 -4.29
CA VAL A 75 1.24 25.90 -5.35
C VAL A 75 0.43 27.20 -5.26
N TYR A 76 -0.85 27.11 -4.88
CA TYR A 76 -1.75 28.26 -4.81
C TYR A 76 -1.92 28.84 -3.39
N SER A 77 -1.10 28.40 -2.42
CA SER A 77 -1.11 28.88 -1.03
C SER A 77 -2.50 28.85 -0.36
N TRP A 78 -3.33 27.86 -0.72
CA TRP A 78 -4.59 27.63 -0.04
C TRP A 78 -4.34 26.98 1.31
N GLN A 79 -5.28 27.09 2.26
CA GLN A 79 -5.16 26.47 3.60
C GLN A 79 -4.74 25.00 3.48
N THR A 80 -3.46 24.73 3.67
CA THR A 80 -2.79 23.47 3.34
C THR A 80 -3.09 22.37 4.35
N PHE A 81 -3.46 22.75 5.58
CA PHE A 81 -3.63 21.82 6.69
C PHE A 81 -4.74 20.77 6.44
N SER A 82 -5.92 21.17 5.93
CA SER A 82 -7.04 20.23 5.73
C SER A 82 -6.72 19.15 4.67
N TYR A 83 -6.01 19.51 3.60
CA TYR A 83 -5.66 18.59 2.52
C TYR A 83 -4.56 17.59 2.91
N ILE A 84 -3.62 18.00 3.77
CA ILE A 84 -2.60 17.10 4.32
C ILE A 84 -3.26 16.03 5.22
N TYR A 85 -4.23 16.39 6.06
CA TYR A 85 -4.95 15.40 6.85
C TYR A 85 -5.77 14.43 5.99
N LEU A 86 -6.37 14.91 4.90
CA LEU A 86 -7.09 14.05 3.95
C LEU A 86 -6.17 13.06 3.25
N THR A 87 -5.00 13.49 2.78
CA THR A 87 -4.04 12.58 2.13
C THR A 87 -3.49 11.53 3.09
N VAL A 88 -3.20 11.90 4.34
CA VAL A 88 -2.80 10.95 5.38
C VAL A 88 -3.94 9.96 5.68
N ALA A 89 -5.18 10.43 5.81
CA ALA A 89 -6.34 9.58 6.04
C ALA A 89 -6.57 8.58 4.89
N ASP A 90 -6.47 9.04 3.63
CA ASP A 90 -6.58 8.19 2.45
C ASP A 90 -5.47 7.15 2.39
N PHE A 91 -4.24 7.51 2.76
CA PHE A 91 -3.13 6.58 2.82
C PHE A 91 -3.36 5.48 3.86
N VAL A 92 -3.84 5.86 5.05
CA VAL A 92 -4.20 4.89 6.11
C VAL A 92 -5.34 3.99 5.66
N LEU A 93 -6.40 4.54 5.04
CA LEU A 93 -7.51 3.76 4.49
C LEU A 93 -7.04 2.80 3.39
N GLY A 94 -6.12 3.23 2.52
CA GLY A 94 -5.51 2.38 1.50
C GLY A 94 -4.77 1.19 2.10
N ILE A 95 -3.94 1.42 3.13
CA ILE A 95 -3.23 0.36 3.86
C ILE A 95 -4.22 -0.63 4.49
N VAL A 96 -5.25 -0.12 5.19
CA VAL A 96 -6.26 -0.96 5.84
C VAL A 96 -7.03 -1.79 4.81
N THR A 97 -7.44 -1.18 3.70
CA THR A 97 -8.16 -1.85 2.62
C THR A 97 -7.31 -2.94 1.97
N TYR A 98 -6.05 -2.64 1.66
CA TYR A 98 -5.10 -3.61 1.14
C TYR A 98 -4.92 -4.79 2.09
N TRP A 99 -4.76 -4.50 3.38
CA TRP A 99 -4.58 -5.53 4.39
C TRP A 99 -5.83 -6.41 4.57
N ILE A 100 -7.02 -5.81 4.53
CA ILE A 100 -8.29 -6.56 4.53
C ILE A 100 -8.36 -7.48 3.32
N TYR A 101 -8.15 -6.94 2.11
CA TYR A 101 -8.20 -7.70 0.86
C TYR A 101 -7.23 -8.88 0.86
N ASN A 102 -6.01 -8.67 1.37
CA ASN A 102 -4.97 -9.69 1.43
C ASN A 102 -5.28 -10.84 2.42
N ASN A 103 -6.14 -10.59 3.41
CA ASN A 103 -6.56 -11.54 4.44
C ASN A 103 -7.99 -12.07 4.22
N GLN A 104 -8.64 -11.66 3.14
CA GLN A 104 -9.99 -12.04 2.80
C GLN A 104 -9.98 -13.38 2.04
N CYS A 105 -10.91 -14.27 2.39
CA CYS A 105 -11.13 -15.47 1.61
C CYS A 105 -11.72 -15.11 0.23
N PRO A 106 -11.14 -15.56 -0.90
CA PRO A 106 -11.60 -15.19 -2.23
C PRO A 106 -13.01 -15.70 -2.57
N ASN A 107 -13.48 -16.78 -1.93
CA ASN A 107 -14.81 -17.36 -2.18
C ASN A 107 -15.91 -16.74 -1.32
N CYS A 108 -15.69 -16.58 -0.01
CA CYS A 108 -16.73 -16.12 0.92
C CYS A 108 -16.56 -14.69 1.42
N ASN A 109 -15.51 -13.98 0.98
CA ASN A 109 -15.25 -12.59 1.34
C ASN A 109 -15.14 -12.34 2.86
N ARG A 110 -14.83 -13.37 3.66
CA ARG A 110 -14.63 -13.24 5.11
C ARG A 110 -13.17 -12.90 5.40
N ILE A 111 -12.97 -11.87 6.22
CA ILE A 111 -11.66 -11.42 6.70
C ILE A 111 -11.22 -12.34 7.85
N PHE A 112 -9.91 -12.53 8.05
CA PHE A 112 -9.33 -13.29 9.19
C PHE A 112 -9.68 -14.78 9.26
N THR A 113 -10.01 -15.39 8.12
CA THR A 113 -10.37 -16.81 8.07
C THR A 113 -9.29 -17.68 7.44
N LYS A 114 -8.11 -17.11 7.17
CA LYS A 114 -7.00 -17.74 6.46
C LYS A 114 -6.20 -18.68 7.37
N ARG A 115 -6.17 -19.96 7.04
CA ARG A 115 -5.32 -21.00 7.65
C ARG A 115 -4.25 -21.43 6.65
N LEU A 116 -2.99 -21.51 7.06
CA LEU A 116 -1.95 -22.14 6.24
C LEU A 116 -2.07 -23.67 6.39
N LEU A 117 -2.27 -24.37 5.27
CA LEU A 117 -2.32 -25.84 5.22
C LEU A 117 -0.93 -26.44 4.98
N ASN A 118 -0.29 -25.98 3.91
CA ASN A 118 0.97 -26.55 3.46
C ASN A 118 1.82 -25.47 2.77
N LYS A 119 3.11 -25.75 2.67
CA LYS A 119 4.08 -24.91 2.01
C LYS A 119 4.99 -25.78 1.14
N GLU A 120 5.09 -25.41 -0.12
CA GLU A 120 5.91 -26.09 -1.12
C GLU A 120 6.97 -25.13 -1.65
N ILE A 121 8.20 -25.64 -1.84
CA ILE A 121 9.29 -24.89 -2.45
C ILE A 121 9.32 -25.25 -3.94
N LEU A 122 8.99 -24.29 -4.79
CA LEU A 122 8.92 -24.52 -6.24
C LEU A 122 10.27 -24.37 -6.92
N LYS A 123 11.04 -23.36 -6.48
CA LYS A 123 12.30 -23.00 -7.13
C LYS A 123 13.22 -22.34 -6.11
N GLU A 124 14.49 -22.70 -6.20
CA GLU A 124 15.56 -21.99 -5.51
C GLU A 124 16.61 -21.61 -6.56
N GLU A 125 16.94 -20.33 -6.64
CA GLU A 125 17.94 -19.83 -7.59
C GLU A 125 18.87 -18.82 -6.95
N ARG A 126 20.08 -18.71 -7.48
CA ARG A 126 21.07 -17.75 -7.02
C ARG A 126 21.13 -16.57 -7.98
N ARG A 127 20.81 -15.38 -7.49
CA ARG A 127 20.88 -14.12 -8.25
C ARG A 127 22.05 -13.27 -7.78
N PRO A 128 22.82 -12.63 -8.67
CA PRO A 128 23.85 -11.69 -8.27
C PRO A 128 23.21 -10.42 -7.69
N TYR A 129 23.74 -9.95 -6.56
CA TYR A 129 23.42 -8.68 -5.93
C TYR A 129 24.70 -7.85 -5.85
N THR A 130 24.72 -6.72 -6.54
CA THR A 130 25.83 -5.78 -6.47
C THR A 130 25.59 -4.77 -5.35
N TYR A 131 26.64 -4.48 -4.60
CA TYR A 131 26.62 -3.51 -3.52
C TYR A 131 27.97 -2.82 -3.40
N ARG A 132 27.96 -1.67 -2.74
CA ARG A 132 29.17 -0.94 -2.37
C ARG A 132 29.08 -0.59 -0.90
N ASP A 133 30.16 -0.74 -0.16
CA ASP A 133 30.17 -0.34 1.25
C ASP A 133 30.03 1.18 1.34
N TYR A 134 29.23 1.67 2.29
CA TYR A 134 29.03 3.09 2.46
C TYR A 134 28.78 3.46 3.93
N THR A 135 29.12 4.71 4.23
CA THR A 135 28.89 5.33 5.53
C THR A 135 27.85 6.44 5.34
N ILE A 136 26.80 6.41 6.16
CA ILE A 136 25.82 7.50 6.24
C ILE A 136 26.17 8.35 7.45
N TYR A 137 26.41 9.63 7.22
CA TYR A 137 26.53 10.63 8.28
C TYR A 137 25.15 11.17 8.58
N LEU A 138 24.75 11.15 9.84
CA LEU A 138 23.47 11.67 10.31
C LEU A 138 23.69 12.96 11.10
N TYR A 139 22.72 13.87 11.04
CA TYR A 139 22.59 14.96 11.98
C TYR A 139 22.15 14.45 13.36
N ALA A 140 22.20 15.32 14.38
CA ALA A 140 21.87 14.96 15.76
C ALA A 140 20.43 14.44 15.95
N ASP A 141 19.51 14.91 15.11
CA ASP A 141 18.10 14.51 15.07
C ASP A 141 17.85 13.19 14.31
N GLY A 142 18.87 12.65 13.65
CA GLY A 142 18.80 11.40 12.89
C GLY A 142 18.55 11.58 11.38
N SER A 143 18.41 12.82 10.88
CA SER A 143 18.30 13.07 9.45
C SER A 143 19.63 12.82 8.71
N GLU A 144 19.58 12.43 7.43
CA GLU A 144 20.78 12.15 6.61
C GLU A 144 21.50 13.46 6.25
N LYS A 145 22.78 13.57 6.66
CA LYS A 145 23.67 14.69 6.34
C LYS A 145 24.44 14.46 5.05
N ASP A 146 25.09 13.31 4.95
CA ASP A 146 25.98 12.98 3.84
C ASP A 146 26.12 11.45 3.71
N ARG A 147 26.50 11.00 2.51
CA ARG A 147 26.72 9.59 2.19
C ARG A 147 28.05 9.42 1.47
N LYS A 148 28.95 8.65 2.07
CA LYS A 148 30.26 8.34 1.47
C LYS A 148 30.39 6.86 1.14
N TYR A 149 30.65 6.58 -0.13
CA TYR A 149 30.94 5.24 -0.61
C TYR A 149 32.42 4.92 -0.42
N HIS A 150 32.72 3.68 -0.03
CA HIS A 150 34.06 3.19 0.21
C HIS A 150 34.34 1.97 -0.68
N GLY A 151 35.58 1.86 -1.18
CA GLY A 151 36.02 0.71 -1.96
C GLY A 151 35.39 0.58 -3.35
N ALA A 152 35.63 -0.58 -3.97
CA ALA A 152 35.04 -0.96 -5.25
C ALA A 152 33.65 -1.58 -5.07
N GLU A 153 32.87 -1.64 -6.14
CA GLU A 153 31.63 -2.41 -6.19
C GLU A 153 31.94 -3.90 -6.01
N LYS A 154 31.14 -4.56 -5.18
CA LYS A 154 31.25 -5.97 -4.83
C LYS A 154 29.98 -6.68 -5.28
N THR A 155 30.12 -7.93 -5.69
CA THR A 155 28.98 -8.78 -6.06
C THR A 155 28.90 -9.95 -5.08
N LYS A 156 27.71 -10.16 -4.53
CA LYS A 156 27.38 -11.33 -3.71
C LYS A 156 26.28 -12.12 -4.40
N MET A 157 26.37 -13.45 -4.37
CA MET A 157 25.26 -14.31 -4.80
C MET A 157 24.24 -14.40 -3.67
N GLU A 158 23.00 -14.03 -3.94
CA GLU A 158 21.88 -14.14 -3.01
C GLU A 158 20.96 -15.29 -3.43
N THR A 159 20.47 -16.03 -2.44
CA THR A 159 19.55 -17.15 -2.65
C THR A 159 18.11 -16.65 -2.63
N TRP A 160 17.45 -16.77 -3.77
CA TRP A 160 16.04 -16.45 -3.97
C TRP A 160 15.23 -17.74 -4.02
N ARG A 161 14.16 -17.79 -3.24
CA ARG A 161 13.28 -18.94 -3.14
C ARG A 161 11.86 -18.54 -3.53
N THR A 162 11.31 -19.22 -4.53
CA THR A 162 9.89 -19.15 -4.87
C THR A 162 9.17 -20.25 -4.10
N GLU A 163 8.21 -19.83 -3.29
CA GLU A 163 7.43 -20.69 -2.42
C GLU A 163 5.95 -20.59 -2.82
N ARG A 164 5.25 -21.72 -2.72
CA ARG A 164 3.81 -21.83 -2.89
C ARG A 164 3.21 -22.19 -1.55
N GLU A 165 2.37 -21.32 -1.02
CA GLU A 165 1.62 -21.58 0.21
C GLU A 165 0.18 -21.92 -0.13
N PHE A 166 -0.31 -23.02 0.44
CA PHE A 166 -1.69 -23.47 0.34
C PHE A 166 -2.46 -22.99 1.56
N TYR A 167 -3.59 -22.35 1.32
CA TYR A 167 -4.42 -21.77 2.36
C TYR A 167 -5.82 -22.35 2.31
N GLU A 168 -6.44 -22.47 3.48
CA GLU A 168 -7.84 -22.85 3.66
C GLU A 168 -8.59 -21.73 4.37
N CYS A 169 -9.87 -21.54 4.02
CA CYS A 169 -10.78 -20.67 4.73
C CYS A 169 -11.52 -21.43 5.83
N TYR A 170 -11.32 -21.08 7.11
CA TYR A 170 -12.10 -21.64 8.21
C TYR A 170 -13.61 -21.43 8.08
N GLY A 171 -14.05 -20.40 7.34
CA GLY A 171 -15.46 -20.05 7.22
C GLY A 171 -16.22 -20.80 6.13
N CYS A 172 -15.55 -21.30 5.09
CA CYS A 172 -16.18 -21.95 3.94
C CYS A 172 -15.37 -23.10 3.32
N THR A 173 -14.29 -23.53 4.00
CA THR A 173 -13.37 -24.62 3.61
C THR A 173 -12.81 -24.48 2.20
N HIS A 174 -12.84 -23.27 1.64
CA HIS A 174 -12.28 -23.01 0.32
C HIS A 174 -10.77 -22.97 0.41
N GLU A 175 -10.12 -23.71 -0.47
CA GLU A 175 -8.67 -23.74 -0.60
C GLU A 175 -8.20 -22.83 -1.73
N TRP A 176 -7.11 -22.11 -1.52
CA TRP A 176 -6.43 -21.34 -2.55
C TRP A 176 -4.94 -21.32 -2.32
N GLU A 177 -4.19 -21.14 -3.40
CA GLU A 177 -2.74 -21.05 -3.35
C GLU A 177 -2.27 -19.59 -3.48
N ARG A 178 -1.11 -19.30 -2.92
CA ARG A 178 -0.40 -18.04 -3.14
C ARG A 178 1.06 -18.31 -3.43
N LEU A 179 1.52 -17.74 -4.53
CA LEU A 179 2.93 -17.70 -4.91
C LEU A 179 3.58 -16.47 -4.30
N PHE A 180 4.75 -16.66 -3.72
CA PHE A 180 5.58 -15.54 -3.25
C PHE A 180 7.04 -15.89 -3.41
N GLU A 181 7.82 -14.85 -3.60
CA GLU A 181 9.26 -14.95 -3.76
C GLU A 181 9.94 -14.30 -2.56
N ARG A 182 10.92 -14.98 -1.97
CA ARG A 182 11.65 -14.51 -0.81
C ARG A 182 13.15 -14.60 -1.06
N ASN A 183 13.86 -13.55 -0.69
CA ASN A 183 15.30 -13.56 -0.60
C ASN A 183 15.72 -14.04 0.80
N LEU A 184 16.42 -15.17 0.86
CA LEU A 184 16.88 -15.78 2.13
C LEU A 184 18.08 -15.03 2.72
N ASP A 185 18.84 -14.32 1.89
CA ASP A 185 20.07 -13.62 2.25
C ASP A 185 19.87 -12.12 2.54
N LEU A 186 18.61 -11.65 2.53
CA LEU A 186 18.27 -10.23 2.74
C LEU A 186 18.84 -9.68 4.05
N SER A 187 18.77 -10.46 5.13
CA SER A 187 19.31 -10.08 6.45
C SER A 187 20.84 -10.03 6.48
N ASN A 188 21.50 -10.77 5.58
CA ASN A 188 22.95 -10.86 5.44
C ASN A 188 23.50 -9.76 4.52
N ARG A 189 22.68 -8.78 4.13
CA ARG A 189 23.14 -7.62 3.37
C ARG A 189 24.02 -6.73 4.26
N PRO A 190 25.10 -6.17 3.69
CA PRO A 190 25.96 -5.25 4.41
C PRO A 190 25.13 -4.03 4.83
N ARG A 191 25.20 -3.72 6.12
CA ARG A 191 24.53 -2.54 6.66
C ARG A 191 25.45 -1.34 6.53
N PRO A 192 24.93 -0.15 6.24
CA PRO A 192 25.75 1.05 6.25
C PRO A 192 26.30 1.31 7.66
N ASN A 193 27.51 1.84 7.71
CA ASN A 193 28.02 2.42 8.95
C ASN A 193 27.30 3.74 9.18
N LEU A 194 26.65 3.88 10.34
CA LEU A 194 25.93 5.10 10.70
C LEU A 194 26.80 5.92 11.67
N ILE A 195 27.15 7.15 11.30
CA ILE A 195 27.89 8.08 12.15
C ILE A 195 27.01 9.28 12.45
N ARG A 196 26.56 9.41 13.70
CA ARG A 196 25.86 10.63 14.15
C ARG A 196 26.86 11.74 14.41
N THR A 197 26.63 12.88 13.77
CA THR A 197 27.43 14.09 13.95
C THR A 197 26.85 14.96 15.06
N LYS A 198 27.67 15.84 15.63
CA LYS A 198 27.23 16.82 16.65
C LYS A 198 26.48 18.01 16.07
N TYR A 199 26.34 18.08 14.74
CA TYR A 199 25.66 19.18 14.08
C TYR A 199 24.16 18.95 14.12
N ASN A 200 23.42 19.99 14.50
CA ASN A 200 21.99 20.05 14.24
C ASN A 200 21.76 20.22 12.73
N GLN A 201 20.56 19.89 12.25
CA GLN A 201 20.16 20.07 10.85
C GLN A 201 20.63 21.42 10.30
N PRO A 202 20.98 21.52 9.00
CA PRO A 202 21.32 22.81 8.43
C PRO A 202 20.08 23.67 8.58
N THR A 203 20.19 24.81 9.26
CA THR A 203 19.18 25.85 9.21
C THR A 203 18.97 26.15 7.73
N ILE A 204 17.81 25.76 7.21
CA ILE A 204 17.35 26.18 5.91
C ILE A 204 17.26 27.70 6.04
N PHE A 205 18.26 28.41 5.52
CA PHE A 205 18.12 29.83 5.29
C PHE A 205 17.23 29.92 4.06
N ASP A 206 15.94 30.16 4.29
CA ASP A 206 15.03 30.63 3.25
C ASP A 206 15.63 31.92 2.69
N ASN A 207 16.26 31.82 1.53
CA ASN A 207 16.71 32.98 0.77
C ASN A 207 15.48 33.59 0.09
N TYR A 208 15.03 34.71 0.64
CA TYR A 208 14.16 35.76 0.08
C TYR A 208 12.67 35.43 -0.13
#